data_AF-A0A1Y0VXF0-F1
#
_entry.id   AF-A0A1Y0VXF0-F1
#
_cell.length_a   1.000
_cell.length_b   1.000
_cell.length_c   1.000
_cell.angle_alpha   90.00
_cell.angle_beta   90.00
_cell.angle_gamma   90.00
#
_symmetry.space_group_name_H-M   'P 1'
#
loop_
_entity.id
_entity.type
_entity.pdbx_description
1 polymer ?
#
loop_
_entity_poly.entity_id
_entity_poly.type
_entity_poly.pdbx_seq_one_letter_code
_entity_poly.pdbx_strand_id
1 'polypeptide(L)' 'MENIEFESYKRKNGHDEFLEFIEELPIKDQQKLLEVIELTQEKGLLTAQKKWIKKLDDNLFELRSKVSSNIQEFCISM' A
#
# COMPACT_ATOMS: atom_id res chain seq x y z
N MET A 1 -6.83 -12.38 -15.80
CA MET A 1 -6.07 -11.96 -14.60
C MET A 1 -7.10 -11.61 -13.57
N GLU A 2 -7.04 -12.24 -12.39
CA GLU A 2 -7.85 -11.76 -11.26
C GLU A 2 -7.35 -10.36 -10.90
N ASN A 3 -8.27 -9.39 -10.87
CA ASN A 3 -7.95 -8.07 -10.38
C ASN A 3 -7.88 -8.16 -8.86
N ILE A 4 -6.77 -7.70 -8.30
CA ILE A 4 -6.63 -7.61 -6.85
C ILE A 4 -7.36 -6.32 -6.43
N GLU A 5 -8.17 -6.41 -5.38
CA GLU A 5 -8.80 -5.25 -4.75
C GLU A 5 -8.18 -5.07 -3.37
N PHE A 6 -7.81 -3.83 -3.06
CA PHE A 6 -7.39 -3.47 -1.71
C PHE A 6 -8.58 -2.97 -0.93
N GLU A 7 -8.79 -3.55 0.24
CA GLU A 7 -9.78 -3.08 1.21
C GLU A 7 -9.07 -2.54 2.45
N SER A 8 -9.48 -1.36 2.91
CA SER A 8 -9.00 -0.79 4.15
C SER A 8 -9.71 -1.41 5.35
N TYR A 9 -8.98 -1.57 6.45
CA TYR A 9 -9.58 -2.07 7.69
C TYR A 9 -10.41 -0.97 8.37
N LYS A 10 -11.72 -1.23 8.49
CA LYS A 10 -12.66 -0.37 9.22
C LYS A 10 -12.96 -0.93 10.60
N ARG A 11 -12.71 -0.11 11.63
CA ARG A 11 -13.07 -0.41 13.01
C ARG A 11 -14.59 -0.35 13.20
N LYS A 12 -15.10 -1.06 14.22
CA LYS A 12 -16.53 -1.10 14.57
C LYS A 12 -17.14 0.27 14.89
N ASN A 13 -16.31 1.24 15.26
CA ASN A 13 -16.72 2.62 15.57
C ASN A 13 -16.72 3.55 14.34
N GLY A 14 -16.48 3.03 13.14
CA GLY A 14 -16.51 3.80 11.89
C GLY A 14 -15.18 4.44 11.48
N HIS A 15 -14.13 4.27 12.29
CA HIS A 15 -12.77 4.71 11.96
C HIS A 15 -12.13 3.79 10.91
N ASP A 16 -11.33 4.37 10.03
CA ASP A 16 -10.60 3.66 8.98
C ASP A 16 -9.10 3.91 9.19
N GLU A 17 -8.40 2.88 9.67
CA GLU A 17 -7.00 2.97 10.06
C GLU A 17 -6.11 3.41 8.89
N PHE A 18 -6.45 2.96 7.69
CA PHE A 18 -5.65 3.25 6.51
C PHE A 18 -5.87 4.68 6.06
N LEU A 19 -7.11 5.16 6.04
CA LEU A 19 -7.40 6.54 5.68
C LEU A 19 -6.79 7.53 6.68
N GLU A 20 -6.95 7.27 7.98
CA GLU A 20 -6.34 8.10 9.03
C GLU A 20 -4.82 8.15 8.88
N PHE A 21 -4.20 7.00 8.62
CA PHE A 21 -2.77 6.92 8.37
C PHE A 21 -2.33 7.73 7.13
N ILE A 22 -3.05 7.59 6.01
CA ILE A 22 -2.77 8.33 4.78
C ILE A 22 -2.89 9.83 5.01
N GLU A 23 -3.92 10.29 5.72
CA GLU A 23 -4.14 11.71 5.99
C GLU A 23 -3.02 12.36 6.81
N GLU A 24 -2.32 11.58 7.65
CA GLU A 24 -1.16 12.06 8.42
C GLU A 24 0.13 12.20 7.59
N LEU A 25 0.23 11.55 6.44
CA LEU A 25 1.43 11.58 5.60
C LEU A 25 1.58 12.90 4.84
N PRO A 26 2.81 13.32 4.48
CA PRO A 26 3.01 14.39 3.52
C PRO A 26 2.34 14.08 2.17
N ILE A 27 1.76 15.09 1.51
CA ILE A 27 1.01 14.94 0.23
C ILE A 27 1.77 14.10 -0.82
N LYS A 28 3.09 14.25 -0.92
CA LYS A 28 3.91 13.48 -1.87
C LYS A 28 3.95 11.99 -1.54
N ASP A 29 3.99 11.65 -0.26
CA ASP A 29 4.03 10.27 0.20
C ASP A 29 2.64 9.62 0.08
N GLN A 30 1.57 10.38 0.36
CA GLN A 30 0.19 9.97 0.07
C GLN A 30 0.01 9.57 -1.39
N GLN A 31 0.38 10.48 -2.31
CA GLN A 31 0.28 10.25 -3.75
C GLN A 31 1.07 9.02 -4.18
N LYS A 32 2.28 8.85 -3.62
CA LYS A 32 3.13 7.72 -3.99
C LYS A 32 2.58 6.39 -3.51
N LEU A 33 2.06 6.34 -2.29
CA LEU A 33 1.46 5.14 -1.71
C LEU A 33 0.22 4.72 -2.49
N LEU A 34 -0.68 5.66 -2.81
CA LEU A 34 -1.87 5.41 -3.63
C LEU A 34 -1.51 4.95 -5.05
N GLU A 35 -0.50 5.56 -5.69
CA GLU A 35 0.00 5.15 -7.01
C GLU A 35 0.48 3.69 -6.99
N VAL A 36 1.22 3.28 -5.96
CA VAL A 36 1.72 1.90 -5.86
C VAL A 36 0.58 0.90 -5.64
N ILE A 37 -0.44 1.26 -4.85
CA ILE A 37 -1.64 0.45 -4.65
C ILE A 37 -2.35 0.25 -6.00
N GLU A 38 -2.63 1.33 -6.72
CA GLU A 38 -3.29 1.30 -8.03
C GLU A 38 -2.51 0.45 -9.05
N LEU A 39 -1.18 0.66 -9.14
CA LEU A 39 -0.32 -0.15 -10.01
C LEU A 39 -0.30 -1.62 -9.61
N THR A 40 -0.43 -1.93 -8.32
CA THR A 40 -0.49 -3.31 -7.85
C THR A 40 -1.80 -3.98 -8.23
N GLN A 41 -2.92 -3.27 -8.13
CA GLN A 41 -4.22 -3.75 -8.59
C GLN A 41 -4.22 -4.00 -10.09
N GLU A 42 -3.66 -3.08 -10.88
CA GLU A 42 -3.63 -3.15 -12.34
C GLU A 42 -2.66 -4.23 -12.87
N LYS A 43 -1.45 -4.32 -12.30
CA LYS A 43 -0.39 -5.21 -12.81
C LYS A 43 -0.34 -6.57 -12.10
N GLY A 44 -1.07 -6.72 -11.01
CA GLY A 44 -1.09 -7.90 -10.16
C GLY A 44 0.16 -8.06 -9.28
N LEU A 45 0.04 -8.92 -8.27
CA LEU A 45 1.03 -9.09 -7.22
C LEU A 45 2.41 -9.53 -7.71
N LEU A 46 2.46 -10.42 -8.72
CA LEU A 46 3.73 -10.92 -9.28
C LEU A 46 4.59 -9.80 -9.87
N THR A 47 3.95 -8.81 -10.51
CA THR A 47 4.66 -7.66 -11.08
C THR A 47 5.06 -6.70 -9.97
N ALA A 48 4.15 -6.44 -9.04
CA ALA A 48 4.37 -5.51 -7.94
C ALA A 48 5.49 -5.97 -7.00
N GLN A 49 5.58 -7.27 -6.71
CA GLN A 49 6.63 -7.84 -5.85
C GLN A 49 8.05 -7.61 -6.37
N LYS A 50 8.21 -7.47 -7.69
CA LYS A 50 9.52 -7.23 -8.29
C LYS A 50 10.00 -5.79 -8.14
N LYS A 51 9.10 -4.85 -7.81
CA LYS A 51 9.38 -3.41 -7.87
C LYS A 51 9.06 -2.67 -6.59
N TRP A 52 7.88 -2.89 -6.02
CA TRP A 52 7.30 -2.02 -4.99
C TRP A 52 6.87 -2.75 -3.74
N ILE A 53 6.60 -4.06 -3.82
CA ILE A 53 6.07 -4.83 -2.70
C ILE A 53 7.05 -5.93 -2.30
N LYS A 54 7.13 -6.22 -1.02
CA LYS A 54 7.86 -7.35 -0.46
C LYS A 54 6.93 -8.14 0.46
N LYS A 55 6.77 -9.45 0.23
CA LYS A 55 5.99 -10.31 1.14
C LYS A 55 6.74 -10.42 2.47
N LEU A 56 6.06 -10.17 3.58
CA LEU A 56 6.58 -10.37 4.94
C LEU A 56 6.05 -11.68 5.52
N ASP A 57 4.74 -11.91 5.40
CA ASP A 57 4.05 -13.10 5.89
C ASP A 57 2.81 -13.39 5.03
N ASP A 58 2.04 -14.42 5.38
CA ASP A 58 0.75 -14.69 4.77
C ASP A 58 -0.18 -13.50 4.95
N ASN A 59 -0.68 -12.98 3.82
CA ASN A 59 -1.52 -11.79 3.74
C ASN A 59 -0.90 -10.53 4.36
N LEU A 60 0.43 -10.48 4.53
CA LEU A 60 1.16 -9.31 5.03
C LEU A 60 2.31 -8.92 4.10
N PHE A 61 2.28 -7.66 3.66
CA PHE A 61 3.18 -7.15 2.65
C PHE A 61 3.77 -5.80 3.07
N GLU A 62 5.05 -5.60 2.80
CA GLU A 62 5.77 -4.34 2.92
C GLU A 62 5.69 -3.62 1.56
N LEU A 63 5.11 -2.43 1.54
CA LEU A 63 5.02 -1.55 0.38
C LEU A 63 6.09 -0.47 0.50
N ARG A 64 6.93 -0.38 -0.52
CA ARG A 64 8.11 0.49 -0.57
C ARG A 64 7.80 1.75 -1.37
N SER A 65 7.70 2.87 -0.68
CA SER A 65 7.62 4.19 -1.29
C SER A 65 9.01 4.83 -1.31
N LYS A 66 9.52 5.17 -2.50
CA LYS A 66 10.78 5.90 -2.63
C LYS A 66 10.52 7.28 -3.20
N VAL A 67 10.83 8.31 -2.41
CA VAL A 67 10.78 9.71 -2.83
C VAL A 67 12.19 10.29 -2.73
N SER A 68 12.83 10.49 -3.89
CA SER A 68 14.25 10.89 -3.98
C SER A 68 15.19 9.88 -3.28
N SER A 69 16.05 10.34 -2.38
CA SER A 69 16.92 9.50 -1.54
C SER A 69 16.20 8.91 -0.33
N ASN A 70 14.98 9.34 -0.02
CA ASN A 70 14.23 8.87 1.13
C ASN A 70 13.39 7.64 0.76
N ILE A 71 13.54 6.55 1.52
CA ILE A 71 12.77 5.33 1.37
C ILE A 71 11.88 5.21 2.60
N GLN A 72 10.58 5.16 2.38
CA GLN A 72 9.57 4.92 3.40
C GLN A 72 8.95 3.55 3.16
N GLU A 73 8.82 2.77 4.22
CA GLU A 73 8.32 1.40 4.19
C GLU A 73 7.03 1.34 5.01
N PHE A 74 5.96 0.85 4.38
CA PHE A 74 4.65 0.72 5.01
C PHE A 74 4.22 -0.74 4.99
N CYS A 75 3.63 -1.25 6.07
CA CYS A 75 3.07 -2.59 6.08
C CYS A 75 1.57 -2.53 5.77
N ILE A 76 1.13 -3.36 4.84
CA ILE A 76 -0.27 -3.52 4.48
C ILE A 76 -0.67 -4.99 4.53
N SER A 77 -1.88 -5.26 4.99
CA SER A 77 -2.47 -6.59 4.88
C SER A 77 -3.32 -6.65 3.60
N MET A 78 -3.23 -7.75 2.85
CA MET A 78 -3.98 -7.98 1.60
C MET A 78 -4.75 -9.28 1.66
#